data_AF-A0A9N8PD19-F1
#
_entry.id   AF-A0A9N8PD19-F1
#
_cell.length_a   1.000
_cell.length_b   1.000
_cell.length_c   1.000
_cell.angle_alpha   90.00
_cell.angle_beta   90.00
_cell.angle_gamma   90.00
#
_symmetry.space_group_name_H-M   'P 1'
#
loop_
_entity.id
_entity.type
_entity.pdbx_description
1 polymer ?
#
loop_
_entity_poly.entity_id
_entity_poly.type
_entity_poly.pdbx_seq_one_letter_code
_entity_poly.pdbx_strand_id
1 'polypeptide(L)'
;MYYNNLLSIPILLICSLFLENWSSANLALNFPAPQRNSIIAAMVFSGLSSVFISYTSAWCVRVTSSTTYSMVGALNKLPIAISGLVFFDAPVTFASVSAIGVGFISGIVYALAKVWQGKGNKPTLPTSVTSASSQSMKDSFKS
;
A
#
# COMPACT_ATOMS: atom_id res chain seq x y z
N MET A 1 -9.17 1.41 8.96
CA MET A 1 -9.18 -0.05 8.82
C MET A 1 -10.55 -0.66 9.17
N TYR A 2 -11.10 -0.38 10.36
CA TYR A 2 -12.45 -0.81 10.77
C TYR A 2 -13.54 -0.51 9.74
N TYR A 3 -13.66 0.77 9.31
CA TYR A 3 -14.65 1.16 8.30
C TYR A 3 -14.45 0.49 6.94
N ASN A 4 -13.20 0.31 6.51
CA ASN A 4 -12.92 -0.31 5.20
C ASN A 4 -13.42 -1.76 5.19
N ASN A 5 -13.08 -2.55 6.22
CA ASN A 5 -13.50 -3.94 6.29
C ASN A 5 -15.01 -4.09 6.57
N LEU A 6 -15.59 -3.26 7.45
CA LEU A 6 -17.00 -3.37 7.81
C LEU A 6 -17.93 -2.97 6.65
N LEU A 7 -17.60 -1.89 5.92
CA LEU A 7 -18.40 -1.47 4.77
C LEU A 7 -18.23 -2.43 3.58
N SER A 8 -17.08 -3.10 3.44
CA SER A 8 -16.90 -4.10 2.39
C SER A 8 -17.77 -5.33 2.57
N ILE A 9 -18.16 -5.73 3.79
CA ILE A 9 -18.98 -6.93 4.02
C ILE A 9 -20.32 -6.89 3.26
N PRO A 10 -21.21 -5.89 3.42
CA PRO A 10 -22.48 -5.85 2.70
C PRO A 10 -22.27 -5.73 1.18
N ILE A 11 -21.25 -4.99 0.74
CA ILE A 11 -20.95 -4.80 -0.68
C ILE A 11 -20.49 -6.12 -1.32
N LEU A 12 -19.56 -6.83 -0.67
CA LEU A 12 -19.07 -8.13 -1.15
C LEU A 12 -20.17 -9.19 -1.11
N LEU A 13 -21.05 -9.16 -0.09
CA LEU A 13 -22.19 -10.07 -0.01
C LEU A 13 -23.17 -9.84 -1.15
N ILE A 14 -23.52 -8.59 -1.44
CA ILE A 14 -24.38 -8.25 -2.59
C ILE A 14 -23.71 -8.71 -3.89
N CYS A 15 -22.43 -8.35 -4.12
CA CYS A 15 -21.72 -8.77 -5.32
C CYS A 15 -21.67 -10.30 -5.48
N SER A 16 -21.45 -11.03 -4.39
CA SER A 16 -21.44 -12.51 -4.40
C SER A 16 -22.81 -13.09 -4.76
N LEU A 17 -23.91 -12.53 -4.27
CA LEU A 17 -25.26 -13.00 -4.61
C LEU A 17 -25.63 -12.79 -6.09
N PHE A 18 -25.12 -11.73 -6.72
CA PHE A 18 -25.42 -11.40 -8.12
C PHE A 18 -24.43 -12.01 -9.13
N LEU A 19 -23.17 -12.18 -8.75
CA LEU A 19 -22.09 -12.61 -9.67
C LEU A 19 -21.73 -14.08 -9.52
N GLU A 20 -21.98 -14.71 -8.36
CA GLU A 20 -21.62 -16.09 -8.10
C GLU A 20 -22.83 -17.03 -8.19
N ASN A 21 -22.60 -18.25 -8.69
CA ASN A 21 -23.64 -19.26 -8.78
C ASN A 21 -23.72 -20.06 -7.47
N TRP A 22 -24.79 -19.80 -6.70
CA TRP A 22 -25.08 -20.45 -5.43
C TRP A 22 -25.78 -21.82 -5.54
N SER A 23 -25.82 -22.42 -6.73
CA SER A 23 -26.39 -23.76 -6.92
C SER A 23 -25.69 -24.80 -6.05
N SER A 24 -26.47 -25.73 -5.49
CA SER A 24 -25.98 -26.81 -4.62
C SER A 24 -24.91 -27.68 -5.29
N ALA A 25 -24.99 -27.86 -6.62
CA ALA A 25 -23.97 -28.54 -7.40
C ALA A 25 -22.64 -27.77 -7.41
N ASN A 26 -22.68 -26.44 -7.57
CA ASN A 26 -21.48 -25.60 -7.54
C ASN A 26 -20.86 -25.55 -6.14
N LEU A 27 -21.70 -25.51 -5.10
CA LEU A 27 -21.23 -25.51 -3.72
C LEU A 27 -20.59 -26.85 -3.32
N ALA A 28 -21.13 -27.97 -3.80
CA ALA A 28 -20.54 -29.29 -3.56
C ALA A 28 -19.19 -29.49 -4.27
N LEU A 29 -18.99 -28.86 -5.44
CA LEU A 29 -17.71 -28.87 -6.15
C LEU A 29 -16.64 -28.00 -5.47
N ASN A 30 -17.02 -26.82 -4.98
CA ASN A 30 -16.07 -25.89 -4.34
C ASN A 30 -15.82 -26.21 -2.85
N PHE A 31 -16.77 -26.89 -2.18
CA PHE A 31 -16.65 -27.31 -0.78
C PHE A 31 -16.96 -28.80 -0.60
N PRO A 32 -16.12 -29.71 -1.15
CA PRO A 32 -16.32 -31.14 -0.97
C PRO A 32 -16.24 -31.52 0.51
N ALA A 33 -17.16 -32.37 0.97
CA ALA A 33 -17.25 -32.84 2.36
C ALA A 33 -15.90 -33.27 3.00
N PRO A 34 -15.01 -34.01 2.32
CA PRO A 34 -13.74 -34.43 2.91
C PRO A 34 -12.73 -33.28 3.15
N GLN A 35 -12.79 -32.18 2.39
CA GLN A 35 -11.80 -31.09 2.45
C GLN A 35 -12.38 -29.79 3.02
N ARG A 36 -13.68 -29.76 3.32
CA ARG A 36 -14.41 -28.57 3.77
C ARG A 36 -13.75 -27.86 4.95
N ASN A 37 -13.32 -28.60 5.97
CA ASN A 37 -12.65 -28.02 7.15
C ASN A 37 -11.29 -27.40 6.81
N SER A 38 -10.54 -28.02 5.89
CA SER A 38 -9.25 -27.48 5.43
C SER A 38 -9.42 -26.19 4.63
N ILE A 39 -10.42 -26.15 3.74
CA ILE A 39 -10.77 -24.97 2.96
C ILE A 39 -11.20 -23.82 3.87
N ILE A 40 -12.08 -24.09 4.84
CA ILE A 40 -12.54 -23.06 5.81
C ILE A 40 -11.35 -22.57 6.64
N ALA A 41 -10.47 -23.46 7.11
CA ALA A 41 -9.26 -23.07 7.83
C ALA A 41 -8.33 -22.18 6.98
N ALA A 42 -8.13 -22.52 5.70
CA ALA A 42 -7.36 -21.70 4.76
C ALA A 42 -8.01 -20.32 4.52
N MET A 43 -9.35 -20.26 4.43
CA MET A 43 -10.09 -19.00 4.31
C MET A 43 -9.90 -18.12 5.55
N VAL A 44 -9.98 -18.70 6.76
CA VAL A 44 -9.75 -17.97 8.00
C VAL A 44 -8.30 -17.48 8.08
N PHE A 45 -7.33 -18.34 7.76
CA PHE A 45 -5.91 -17.96 7.77
C PHE A 45 -5.58 -16.85 6.76
N SER A 46 -6.11 -16.96 5.55
CA SER A 46 -5.99 -15.92 4.51
C SER A 46 -6.68 -14.62 4.94
N GLY A 47 -7.86 -14.72 5.55
CA GLY A 47 -8.60 -13.59 6.11
C GLY A 47 -7.81 -12.86 7.21
N LEU A 48 -7.22 -13.60 8.15
CA LEU A 48 -6.34 -13.03 9.18
C LEU A 48 -5.10 -12.35 8.56
N SER A 49 -4.50 -12.95 7.55
CA SER A 49 -3.36 -12.36 6.82
C SER A 49 -3.78 -11.05 6.10
N SER A 50 -4.96 -11.03 5.51
CA SER A 50 -5.54 -9.85 4.85
C SER A 50 -5.82 -8.69 5.82
N VAL A 51 -6.11 -8.99 7.10
CA VAL A 51 -6.23 -7.97 8.15
C VAL A 51 -4.90 -7.25 8.36
N PHE A 52 -3.77 -7.97 8.41
CA PHE A 52 -2.46 -7.30 8.54
C PHE A 52 -2.14 -6.40 7.34
N ILE A 53 -2.43 -6.86 6.13
CA ILE A 53 -2.23 -6.08 4.90
C ILE A 53 -3.11 -4.82 4.94
N SER A 54 -4.40 -4.97 5.22
CA SER A 54 -5.33 -3.84 5.25
C SER A 54 -4.97 -2.79 6.32
N TYR A 55 -4.37 -3.21 7.44
CA TYR A 55 -3.90 -2.30 8.48
C TYR A 55 -2.66 -1.53 8.03
N THR A 56 -1.65 -2.25 7.55
CA THR A 56 -0.39 -1.66 7.07
C THR A 56 -0.61 -0.76 5.85
N SER A 57 -1.52 -1.12 4.94
CA SER A 57 -1.93 -0.29 3.81
C SER A 57 -2.55 1.04 4.25
N ALA A 58 -3.53 1.00 5.16
CA ALA A 58 -4.17 2.21 5.66
C ALA A 58 -3.18 3.11 6.44
N TRP A 59 -2.28 2.50 7.21
CA TRP A 59 -1.21 3.23 7.89
C TRP A 59 -0.26 3.88 6.88
N CYS A 60 0.22 3.13 5.88
CA CYS A 60 1.11 3.63 4.84
C CYS A 60 0.53 4.85 4.13
N VAL A 61 -0.74 4.79 3.71
CA VAL A 61 -1.43 5.93 3.07
C VAL A 61 -1.51 7.13 4.01
N ARG A 62 -1.77 6.92 5.30
CA ARG A 62 -1.86 8.00 6.30
C ARG A 62 -0.54 8.73 6.52
N VAL A 63 0.58 8.00 6.63
CA VAL A 63 1.89 8.61 6.95
C VAL A 63 2.68 9.08 5.73
N THR A 64 2.31 8.62 4.52
CA THR A 64 2.98 9.00 3.28
C THR A 64 2.03 9.76 2.34
N SER A 65 1.54 9.10 1.29
CA SER A 65 0.49 9.58 0.39
C SER A 65 -0.10 8.41 -0.39
N SER A 66 -1.26 8.62 -1.02
CA SER A 66 -1.87 7.63 -1.92
C SER A 66 -0.95 7.25 -3.10
N THR A 67 -0.20 8.21 -3.65
CA THR A 67 0.79 7.97 -4.71
C THR A 67 1.94 7.09 -4.23
N THR A 68 2.46 7.31 -3.02
CA THR A 68 3.54 6.49 -2.46
C THR A 68 3.05 5.07 -2.17
N TYR A 69 1.84 4.91 -1.62
CA TYR A 69 1.24 3.60 -1.41
C TYR A 69 1.10 2.80 -2.71
N SER A 70 0.59 3.43 -3.78
CA SER A 70 0.47 2.78 -5.10
C SER A 70 1.84 2.40 -5.69
N MET A 71 2.86 3.26 -5.53
CA MET A 71 4.21 2.97 -5.99
C MET A 71 4.83 1.78 -5.24
N VAL A 72 4.71 1.75 -3.91
CA VAL A 72 5.19 0.62 -3.09
C VAL A 72 4.45 -0.68 -3.45
N GLY A 73 3.15 -0.59 -3.74
CA GLY A 73 2.37 -1.73 -4.24
C GLY A 73 2.89 -2.28 -5.58
N ALA A 74 3.30 -1.41 -6.50
CA ALA A 74 3.93 -1.82 -7.76
C ALA A 74 5.31 -2.46 -7.53
N LEU A 75 6.11 -1.89 -6.62
CA LEU A 75 7.43 -2.40 -6.28
C LEU A 75 7.37 -3.76 -5.57
N ASN A 76 6.37 -4.02 -4.73
CA ASN A 76 6.19 -5.29 -4.04
C ASN A 76 6.01 -6.48 -5.01
N LYS A 77 5.57 -6.22 -6.25
CA LYS A 77 5.43 -7.27 -7.27
C LYS A 77 6.78 -7.70 -7.86
N LEU A 78 7.82 -6.87 -7.81
CA LEU A 78 9.12 -7.18 -8.42
C LEU A 78 9.85 -8.33 -7.70
N PRO A 79 9.96 -8.36 -6.36
CA PRO A 79 10.58 -9.48 -5.65
C PRO A 79 9.82 -10.80 -5.83
N ILE A 80 8.48 -10.73 -5.91
CA ILE A 80 7.63 -11.89 -6.18
C ILE A 80 7.92 -12.43 -7.58
N ALA A 81 8.04 -11.55 -8.58
CA ALA A 81 8.40 -11.93 -9.94
C ALA A 81 9.80 -12.55 -10.01
N ILE A 82 10.79 -11.98 -9.31
CA ILE A 82 12.14 -12.57 -9.22
C ILE A 82 12.08 -13.96 -8.58
N SER A 83 11.35 -14.10 -7.46
CA SER A 83 11.16 -15.40 -6.81
C SER A 83 10.51 -16.41 -7.76
N GLY A 84 9.54 -15.96 -8.57
CA GLY A 84 8.94 -16.75 -9.64
C GLY A 84 9.97 -17.30 -10.63
N LEU A 85 10.88 -16.46 -11.11
CA LEU A 85 11.92 -16.86 -12.08
C LEU A 85 13.04 -17.72 -11.45
N VAL A 86 13.29 -17.57 -10.16
CA VAL A 86 14.37 -18.32 -9.45
C VAL A 86 13.88 -19.70 -8.99
N PHE A 87 12.64 -19.78 -8.48
CA PHE A 87 12.11 -21.01 -7.89
C PHE A 87 11.30 -21.87 -8.86
N PHE A 88 10.82 -21.29 -9.97
CA PHE A 88 10.11 -22.03 -11.01
C PHE A 88 10.90 -21.97 -12.31
N ASP A 89 10.97 -23.09 -13.05
CA ASP A 89 11.64 -23.22 -14.35
C ASP A 89 10.84 -22.53 -15.48
N ALA A 90 10.45 -21.29 -15.24
CA ALA A 90 9.76 -20.45 -16.21
C ALA A 90 10.78 -19.91 -17.22
N PRO A 91 10.41 -19.79 -18.51
CA PRO A 91 11.33 -19.28 -19.54
C PRO A 91 11.74 -17.85 -19.22
N VAL A 92 13.01 -17.67 -18.82
CA VAL A 92 13.59 -16.36 -18.54
C VAL A 92 13.85 -15.65 -19.86
N THR A 93 12.97 -14.72 -20.24
CA THR A 93 13.17 -13.90 -21.44
C THR A 93 13.96 -12.64 -21.10
N PHE A 94 14.72 -12.12 -22.06
CA PHE A 94 15.40 -10.83 -21.92
C PHE A 94 14.40 -9.69 -21.63
N ALA A 95 13.18 -9.77 -22.18
CA ALA A 95 12.10 -8.82 -21.90
C ALA A 95 11.66 -8.84 -20.42
N SER A 96 11.49 -10.02 -19.81
CA SER A 96 11.14 -10.11 -18.39
C SER A 96 12.22 -9.57 -17.46
N VAL A 97 13.49 -9.87 -17.74
CA VAL A 97 14.61 -9.42 -16.90
C VAL A 97 14.81 -7.90 -17.02
N SER A 98 14.74 -7.36 -18.25
CA SER A 98 14.83 -5.92 -18.48
C SER A 98 13.65 -5.15 -17.87
N ALA A 99 12.43 -5.67 -17.95
CA ALA A 99 11.26 -5.06 -17.30
C ALA A 99 11.41 -5.01 -15.77
N ILE A 100 11.92 -6.07 -15.15
CA ILE A 100 12.20 -6.09 -13.71
C ILE A 100 13.26 -5.03 -13.35
N GLY A 101 14.34 -4.95 -14.15
CA GLY A 101 15.39 -3.94 -13.97
C GLY A 101 14.86 -2.50 -14.05
N VAL A 102 14.06 -2.18 -15.07
CA VAL A 102 13.40 -0.88 -15.21
C VAL A 102 12.48 -0.59 -14.02
N GLY A 103 11.76 -1.60 -13.53
CA GLY A 103 10.94 -1.51 -12.32
C GLY A 103 11.74 -1.08 -11.10
N PHE A 104 12.90 -1.70 -10.84
CA PHE A 104 13.76 -1.32 -9.72
C PHE A 104 14.33 0.10 -9.87
N ILE A 105 14.78 0.47 -11.06
CA ILE A 105 15.29 1.82 -11.34
C ILE A 105 14.21 2.86 -11.06
N SER A 106 12.97 2.61 -11.51
CA SER A 106 11.85 3.51 -11.25
C SER A 106 11.58 3.71 -9.75
N GLY A 107 11.71 2.65 -8.94
CA GLY A 107 11.59 2.71 -7.48
C GLY A 107 12.67 3.56 -6.82
N ILE A 108 13.92 3.40 -7.25
CA ILE A 108 15.06 4.19 -6.76
C ILE A 108 14.86 5.67 -7.10
N VAL A 109 14.52 5.98 -8.35
CA VAL A 109 14.27 7.36 -8.80
C VAL A 109 13.13 8.00 -8.01
N TYR A 110 12.04 7.26 -7.77
CA TYR A 110 10.92 7.73 -6.95
C TYR A 110 11.34 8.05 -5.51
N ALA A 111 12.11 7.16 -4.88
CA ALA A 111 12.60 7.37 -3.51
C ALA A 111 13.48 8.62 -3.42
N LEU A 112 14.41 8.81 -4.36
CA LEU A 112 15.27 9.99 -4.44
C LEU A 112 14.45 11.28 -4.65
N ALA A 113 13.47 11.25 -5.56
CA ALA A 113 12.58 12.38 -5.79
C ALA A 113 11.80 12.78 -4.53
N LYS A 114 11.31 11.81 -3.75
CA LYS A 114 10.63 12.08 -2.47
C LYS A 114 11.56 12.67 -1.40
N VAL A 115 12.81 12.21 -1.31
CA VAL A 115 13.82 12.78 -0.40
C VAL A 115 14.14 14.23 -0.77
N TRP A 116 14.25 14.54 -2.07
CA TRP A 116 14.51 15.90 -2.54
C TRP A 116 13.31 16.83 -2.34
N GLN A 117 12.08 16.36 -2.57
CA GLN A 117 10.86 17.10 -2.22
C GLN A 117 10.80 17.42 -0.72
N GLY A 118 11.21 16.49 0.14
CA GLY A 118 11.28 16.73 1.59
C GLY A 118 12.31 17.79 2.01
N LYS A 119 13.41 17.95 1.26
CA LYS A 119 14.43 18.98 1.53
C LYS A 119 13.98 20.39 1.10
N GLY A 120 13.20 20.50 0.03
CA GLY A 120 12.66 21.78 -0.46
C GLY A 120 11.48 22.31 0.36
N ASN A 121 10.78 21.43 1.09
CA ASN A 121 9.57 21.78 1.84
C ASN A 121 9.83 21.99 3.35
N LYS A 122 11.05 22.37 3.76
CA LYS A 122 11.23 22.95 5.09
C LYS A 122 10.34 24.19 5.13
N PRO A 123 9.32 24.28 6.02
CA PRO A 123 8.70 25.56 6.26
C PRO A 123 9.84 26.46 6.74
N THR A 124 10.24 27.41 5.92
CA THR A 124 10.85 28.62 6.43
C THR A 124 9.83 29.12 7.44
N LEU A 125 10.10 28.92 8.73
CA LEU A 125 9.37 29.63 9.77
C LEU A 125 9.30 31.10 9.31
N PRO A 126 8.17 31.79 9.47
CA PRO A 126 8.17 33.23 9.32
C PRO A 126 9.04 33.80 10.45
N THR A 127 10.36 33.82 10.28
CA THR A 127 11.33 34.38 11.22
C THR A 127 11.39 35.91 11.07
N SER A 128 10.22 36.53 10.93
CA SER A 128 10.07 37.99 10.91
C SER A 128 8.64 38.38 11.33
N VAL A 129 8.16 37.84 12.44
CA VAL A 129 7.29 38.63 13.32
C VAL A 129 8.14 39.09 14.49
N THR A 130 8.99 40.08 14.23
CA THR A 130 9.61 40.85 15.32
C THR A 130 8.45 41.44 16.13
N SER A 131 8.24 40.94 17.33
CA SER A 131 7.25 41.49 18.24
C SER A 131 7.46 43.01 18.35
N ALA A 132 6.39 43.79 18.39
CA ALA A 132 6.49 45.25 18.53
C ALA A 132 7.36 45.67 19.74
N SER A 133 7.43 44.82 20.77
CA SER A 133 8.31 44.98 21.93
C SER A 133 9.81 44.87 21.59
N SER A 134 10.21 43.97 20.69
CA SER A 134 11.61 43.85 20.25
C SER A 134 12.02 44.95 19.27
N GLN A 135 11.05 45.57 18.57
CA GLN A 135 11.28 46.78 17.77
C GLN A 135 11.46 48.01 18.68
N SER A 136 10.60 48.18 19.69
CA SER A 136 10.66 49.29 20.66
C SER A 136 11.95 49.31 21.48
N MET A 137 12.46 48.14 21.90
CA MET A 137 13.76 48.08 22.59
C MET A 137 14.90 48.58 21.70
N LYS A 138 14.90 48.25 20.40
CA LYS A 138 15.94 48.72 19.47
C LYS A 138 15.89 50.24 19.25
N ASP A 139 14.71 50.82 19.18
CA ASP A 139 14.56 52.27 19.03
C ASP A 139 14.92 53.04 20.32
N SER A 140 14.72 52.44 21.50
CA SER A 140 15.15 53.03 22.78
C SER A 140 16.67 53.08 22.97
N PHE A 141 17.44 52.25 22.27
CA PHE A 141 18.92 52.29 22.28
C PHE A 141 19.51 53.25 21.23
N LYS A 142 18.66 53.89 20.41
CA LYS A 142 19.06 54.85 19.37
C LYS A 142 18.85 56.32 19.75
N SER A 143 18.33 56.60 20.95
CA SER A 143 18.29 57.93 21.56
C SER A 143 19.34 58.08 22.64
#